data_AF-A0A821TMD5-F1
#
_entry.id   AF-A0A821TMD5-F1
#
_cell.length_a   1.000
_cell.length_b   1.000
_cell.length_c   1.000
_cell.angle_alpha   90.00
_cell.angle_beta   90.00
_cell.angle_gamma   90.00
#
_symmetry.space_group_name_H-M   'P 1'
#
loop_
_entity.id
_entity.type
_entity.pdbx_description
1 polymer ?
#
loop_
_entity_poly.entity_id
_entity_poly.type
_entity_poly.pdbx_seq_one_letter_code
_entity_poly.pdbx_strand_id
1 'polypeptide(L)'
;MVVTRKRKYDNPRLTMNKEPIIFTNKIRILGVEIDAALTFKGHIDNLYNGSKTSVGVGAAWTEWQDGTEIKNKKVRLAPYCTVYQAELAALRDAVTYLTKRRRNAAVLSDSRSSLDAIAGGRSLDPQVAEIRQNLEECHENGIKIELFWVKAHVGTTGNEMADALAGEAVRETGTRIGYVAYPLSYLRRLTRLKTLDTWNERYVGGETASVTKMFFKDANAAYKQIKTRRFAPDMAQILTGHGAFGHYLHRLKLKTSPACDCDDRTDQTVVHLLVDCANFGRARCDLELETGMRVSRDGLSDMLLEHRSQLEKFCDKIVRYVTHKNSTRDNAGVAGQWAPTHL
;
A
#
# COMPACT_ATOMS: atom_id res chain seq x y z
N MET A 1 29.25 28.56 20.70
CA MET A 1 28.35 28.13 21.78
C MET A 1 26.95 28.61 21.43
N VAL A 2 26.06 27.69 21.08
CA VAL A 2 24.70 28.00 20.61
C VAL A 2 23.71 27.55 21.68
N VAL A 3 22.91 28.48 22.18
CA VAL A 3 21.77 28.22 23.07
C VAL A 3 20.55 28.87 22.43
N THR A 4 19.47 28.11 22.23
CA THR A 4 18.17 28.65 21.78
C THR A 4 17.15 28.54 22.91
N ARG A 5 16.48 29.65 23.24
CA ARG A 5 15.32 29.69 24.14
C ARG A 5 14.04 29.55 23.31
N LYS A 6 13.22 28.57 23.65
CA LYS A 6 11.86 28.36 23.10
C LYS A 6 10.98 29.56 23.46
N ARG A 7 10.52 30.35 22.48
CA ARG A 7 9.46 31.36 22.70
C ARG A 7 8.12 30.63 22.88
N LYS A 8 7.39 31.00 23.92
CA LYS A 8 6.00 30.60 24.16
C LYS A 8 5.16 31.26 23.06
N TYR A 9 4.53 30.47 22.18
CA TYR A 9 3.56 30.97 21.23
C TYR A 9 2.21 31.05 21.93
N ASP A 10 1.57 32.22 21.89
CA ASP A 10 0.16 32.35 22.26
C ASP A 10 -0.70 31.76 21.13
N ASN A 11 -1.65 30.89 21.47
CA ASN A 11 -2.58 30.33 20.48
C ASN A 11 -3.40 31.47 19.86
N PRO A 12 -3.38 31.66 18.53
CA PRO A 12 -4.05 32.79 17.88
C PRO A 12 -5.56 32.67 18.05
N ARG A 13 -6.23 33.66 18.66
CA ARG A 13 -7.70 33.64 18.77
C ARG A 13 -8.32 33.88 17.39
N LEU A 14 -8.79 32.81 16.75
CA LEU A 14 -9.45 32.86 15.44
C LEU A 14 -10.97 32.99 15.64
N THR A 15 -11.62 33.80 14.81
CA THR A 15 -13.09 33.93 14.78
C THR A 15 -13.57 33.79 13.34
N MET A 16 -14.71 33.13 13.13
CA MET A 16 -15.41 33.09 11.85
C MET A 16 -16.83 33.61 12.06
N ASN A 17 -17.25 34.62 11.30
CA ASN A 17 -18.55 35.29 11.46
C ASN A 17 -18.83 35.80 12.89
N LYS A 18 -17.80 36.34 13.56
CA LYS A 18 -17.85 36.83 14.95
C LYS A 18 -18.01 35.73 16.03
N GLU A 19 -18.06 34.47 15.65
CA GLU A 19 -18.00 33.32 16.56
C GLU A 19 -16.54 32.86 16.78
N PRO A 20 -16.09 32.65 18.03
CA PRO A 20 -14.75 32.14 18.30
C PRO A 20 -14.57 30.70 17.82
N ILE A 21 -13.53 30.46 17.02
CA ILE A 21 -13.13 29.13 16.62
C ILE A 21 -12.34 28.51 17.78
N ILE A 22 -12.95 27.56 18.47
CA ILE A 22 -12.30 26.82 19.56
C ILE A 22 -11.25 25.88 18.95
N PHE A 23 -10.00 26.00 19.41
CA PHE A 23 -8.96 25.03 19.05
C PHE A 23 -9.32 23.67 19.63
N THR A 24 -9.62 22.73 18.76
CA THR A 24 -9.76 21.32 19.08
C THR A 24 -8.46 20.61 18.76
N ASN A 25 -8.03 19.70 19.64
CA ASN A 25 -6.89 18.80 19.39
C ASN A 25 -7.26 17.66 18.43
N LYS A 26 -8.47 17.70 17.86
CA LYS A 26 -9.07 16.70 16.99
C LYS A 26 -9.66 17.38 15.77
N ILE A 27 -9.11 17.10 14.60
CA ILE A 27 -9.60 17.58 13.31
C ILE A 27 -10.16 16.38 12.56
N ARG A 28 -11.43 16.42 12.17
CA ARG A 28 -12.04 15.34 11.36
C ARG A 28 -12.06 15.75 9.89
N ILE A 29 -11.30 15.04 9.05
CA ILE A 29 -11.26 15.26 7.59
C ILE A 29 -11.68 13.97 6.91
N LEU A 30 -12.75 14.02 6.12
CA LEU A 30 -13.23 12.87 5.31
C LEU A 30 -13.41 11.58 6.15
N GLY A 31 -13.96 11.71 7.36
CA GLY A 31 -14.16 10.59 8.29
C GLY A 31 -12.92 10.16 9.10
N VAL A 32 -11.75 10.74 8.85
CA VAL A 32 -10.51 10.46 9.59
C VAL A 32 -10.34 11.49 10.71
N GLU A 33 -10.25 11.03 11.96
CA GLU A 33 -9.93 11.86 13.11
C GLU A 33 -8.40 11.99 13.23
N ILE A 34 -7.90 13.22 13.07
CA ILE A 34 -6.50 13.58 13.21
C ILE A 34 -6.35 14.25 14.56
N ASP A 35 -5.69 13.57 15.49
CA ASP A 35 -5.38 14.11 16.81
C ASP A 35 -3.88 14.24 17.07
N ALA A 36 -3.53 14.98 18.12
CA ALA A 36 -2.15 15.20 18.54
C ALA A 36 -1.43 13.92 19.03
N ALA A 37 -2.18 12.83 19.28
CA ALA A 37 -1.65 11.53 19.67
C ALA A 37 -1.38 10.61 18.47
N LEU A 38 -1.59 11.09 17.23
CA LEU A 38 -1.43 10.33 15.99
C LEU A 38 -2.27 9.04 15.95
N THR A 39 -3.46 9.04 16.58
CA THR A 39 -4.33 7.83 16.63
C THR A 39 -4.81 7.36 15.25
N PHE A 40 -4.65 8.19 14.21
CA PHE A 40 -4.86 7.79 12.82
C PHE A 40 -3.95 6.62 12.38
N LYS A 41 -2.88 6.30 13.12
CA LYS A 41 -2.08 5.08 12.87
C LYS A 41 -2.95 3.83 12.84
N GLY A 42 -3.89 3.68 13.78
CA GLY A 42 -4.84 2.55 13.74
C GLY A 42 -5.77 2.55 12.53
N HIS A 43 -6.11 3.75 12.02
CA HIS A 43 -6.89 3.91 10.79
C HIS A 43 -6.05 3.60 9.53
N ILE A 44 -4.78 4.00 9.50
CA ILE A 44 -3.82 3.66 8.45
C ILE A 44 -3.48 2.17 8.50
N ASP A 45 -3.33 1.57 9.67
CA ASP A 45 -3.10 0.13 9.84
C ASP A 45 -4.32 -0.68 9.40
N ASN A 46 -5.55 -0.19 9.61
CA ASN A 46 -6.76 -0.78 9.03
C ASN A 46 -6.82 -0.63 7.49
N LEU A 47 -6.41 0.52 6.94
CA LEU A 47 -6.27 0.73 5.49
C LEU A 47 -5.15 -0.14 4.87
N TYR A 48 -4.04 -0.35 5.59
CA TYR A 48 -2.84 -1.03 5.12
C TYR A 48 -2.90 -2.56 5.31
N ASN A 49 -3.54 -3.05 6.39
CA ASN A 49 -3.85 -4.47 6.57
C ASN A 49 -5.06 -4.93 5.74
N GLY A 50 -5.68 -4.04 4.96
CA GLY A 50 -6.60 -4.41 3.90
C GLY A 50 -7.87 -5.14 4.35
N SER A 51 -8.09 -5.30 5.65
CA SER A 51 -9.41 -5.47 6.23
C SER A 51 -10.14 -4.15 5.99
N LYS A 52 -10.73 -4.00 4.80
CA LYS A 52 -11.99 -3.25 4.76
C LYS A 52 -12.80 -3.93 5.85
N THR A 53 -13.03 -3.22 6.95
CA THR A 53 -13.99 -3.63 7.96
C THR A 53 -15.14 -4.29 7.23
N SER A 54 -15.51 -5.51 7.63
CA SER A 54 -16.59 -6.33 7.07
C SER A 54 -17.97 -5.64 6.99
N VAL A 55 -18.02 -4.38 7.40
CA VAL A 55 -19.07 -3.40 7.21
C VAL A 55 -19.12 -3.04 5.73
N GLY A 56 -20.02 -3.69 4.98
CA GLY A 56 -20.29 -3.37 3.58
C GLY A 56 -20.73 -1.91 3.38
N VAL A 57 -21.09 -1.55 2.15
CA VAL A 57 -21.60 -0.21 1.84
C VAL A 57 -23.09 -0.26 1.52
N GLY A 58 -23.81 0.80 1.90
CA GLY A 58 -25.22 1.00 1.60
C GLY A 58 -25.40 2.29 0.82
N ALA A 59 -26.51 2.38 0.10
CA ALA A 59 -26.93 3.56 -0.65
C ALA A 59 -28.37 3.88 -0.27
N ALA A 60 -28.73 5.15 -0.25
CA ALA A 60 -30.11 5.56 -0.03
C ALA A 60 -30.41 6.90 -0.69
N TRP A 61 -31.69 7.15 -0.94
CA TRP A 61 -32.19 8.45 -1.35
C TRP A 61 -33.52 8.73 -0.66
N THR A 62 -33.82 10.02 -0.49
CA THR A 62 -35.06 10.53 0.10
C THR A 62 -35.66 11.60 -0.80
N GLU A 63 -36.97 11.58 -0.99
CA GLU A 63 -37.76 12.58 -1.71
C GLU A 63 -38.49 13.45 -0.70
N TRP A 64 -38.43 14.76 -0.89
CA TRP A 64 -39.00 15.76 0.02
C TRP A 64 -39.92 16.70 -0.74
N GLN A 65 -41.02 17.10 -0.11
CA GLN A 65 -41.96 18.10 -0.60
C GLN A 65 -42.42 18.97 0.56
N ASP A 66 -42.34 20.30 0.41
CA ASP A 66 -42.76 21.29 1.42
C ASP A 66 -42.18 21.01 2.83
N GLY A 67 -40.88 20.67 2.88
CA GLY A 67 -40.16 20.39 4.13
C GLY A 67 -40.47 19.02 4.76
N THR A 68 -41.30 18.20 4.13
CA THR A 68 -41.69 16.88 4.63
C THR A 68 -41.13 15.78 3.75
N GLU A 69 -40.59 14.72 4.36
CA GLU A 69 -40.18 13.52 3.63
C GLU A 69 -41.43 12.78 3.12
N ILE A 70 -41.52 12.56 1.81
CA ILE A 70 -42.64 11.86 1.18
C ILE A 70 -42.29 10.45 0.71
N LYS A 71 -41.01 10.16 0.50
CA LYS A 71 -40.53 8.84 0.11
C LYS A 71 -39.07 8.66 0.48
N ASN A 72 -38.69 7.42 0.78
CA ASN A 72 -37.30 7.01 0.81
C ASN A 72 -37.10 5.64 0.16
N LYS A 73 -35.85 5.34 -0.16
CA LYS A 73 -35.39 4.01 -0.51
C LYS A 73 -33.96 3.82 -0.02
N LYS A 74 -33.69 2.65 0.54
CA LYS A 74 -32.35 2.20 0.93
C LYS A 74 -32.00 0.89 0.22
N VAL A 75 -30.73 0.71 -0.09
CA VAL A 75 -30.20 -0.42 -0.84
C VAL A 75 -28.87 -0.85 -0.22
N ARG A 76 -28.74 -2.15 0.03
CA ARG A 76 -27.48 -2.76 0.44
C ARG A 76 -26.68 -3.17 -0.78
N LEU A 77 -25.39 -2.85 -0.82
CA LEU A 77 -24.48 -3.28 -1.87
C LEU A 77 -23.62 -4.46 -1.40
N ALA A 78 -23.03 -5.17 -2.36
CA ALA A 78 -22.09 -6.23 -2.04
C ALA A 78 -20.89 -5.69 -1.24
N PRO A 79 -20.33 -6.48 -0.30
CA PRO A 79 -19.35 -5.98 0.68
C PRO A 79 -18.03 -5.50 0.06
N TYR A 80 -17.72 -5.90 -1.18
CA TYR A 80 -16.54 -5.43 -1.91
C TYR A 80 -16.72 -4.08 -2.60
N CYS A 81 -17.96 -3.57 -2.70
CA CYS A 81 -18.25 -2.30 -3.35
C CYS A 81 -17.53 -1.12 -2.67
N THR A 82 -17.43 -0.03 -3.40
CA THR A 82 -16.84 1.23 -2.90
C THR A 82 -17.94 2.22 -2.51
N VAL A 83 -17.59 3.20 -1.68
CA VAL A 83 -18.47 4.36 -1.40
C VAL A 83 -18.90 5.03 -2.69
N TYR A 84 -17.98 5.27 -3.62
CA TYR A 84 -18.28 5.82 -4.96
C TYR A 84 -19.37 5.02 -5.72
N GLN A 85 -19.30 3.69 -5.70
CA GLN A 85 -20.35 2.86 -6.32
C GLN A 85 -21.69 2.96 -5.59
N ALA A 86 -21.68 3.14 -4.27
CA ALA A 86 -22.89 3.36 -3.47
C ALA A 86 -23.53 4.72 -3.77
N GLU A 87 -22.72 5.78 -3.88
CA GLU A 87 -23.19 7.12 -4.29
C GLU A 87 -23.84 7.10 -5.67
N LEU A 88 -23.20 6.44 -6.64
CA LEU A 88 -23.79 6.23 -7.96
C LEU A 88 -25.05 5.38 -7.90
N ALA A 89 -25.11 4.37 -7.02
CA ALA A 89 -26.30 3.54 -6.86
C ALA A 89 -27.50 4.33 -6.33
N ALA A 90 -27.28 5.24 -5.37
CA ALA A 90 -28.30 6.14 -4.86
C ALA A 90 -28.82 7.07 -5.97
N LEU A 91 -27.90 7.73 -6.68
CA LEU A 91 -28.23 8.64 -7.80
C LEU A 91 -28.98 7.92 -8.93
N ARG A 92 -28.49 6.76 -9.36
CA ARG A 92 -29.17 5.93 -10.37
C ARG A 92 -30.58 5.60 -9.92
N ASP A 93 -30.73 5.04 -8.72
CA ASP A 93 -32.05 4.61 -8.25
C ASP A 93 -33.02 5.79 -8.13
N ALA A 94 -32.56 6.97 -7.71
CA ALA A 94 -33.35 8.19 -7.62
C ALA A 94 -33.77 8.70 -9.02
N VAL A 95 -32.82 8.81 -9.96
CA VAL A 95 -33.10 9.25 -11.33
C VAL A 95 -34.03 8.27 -12.04
N THR A 96 -33.81 6.96 -11.92
CA THR A 96 -34.69 5.93 -12.48
C THR A 96 -36.11 6.03 -11.89
N TYR A 97 -36.23 6.30 -10.59
CA TYR A 97 -37.53 6.50 -9.95
C TYR A 97 -38.25 7.75 -10.48
N LEU A 98 -37.55 8.89 -10.58
CA LEU A 98 -38.10 10.15 -11.08
C LEU A 98 -38.50 10.06 -12.56
N THR A 99 -37.68 9.39 -13.38
CA THR A 99 -37.95 9.12 -14.80
C THR A 99 -39.28 8.39 -14.97
N LYS A 100 -39.48 7.30 -14.23
CA LYS A 100 -40.73 6.53 -14.25
C LYS A 100 -41.96 7.33 -13.80
N ARG A 101 -41.76 8.29 -12.89
CA ARG A 101 -42.83 9.16 -12.38
C ARG A 101 -43.11 10.37 -13.26
N ARG A 102 -42.23 10.66 -14.23
CA ARG A 102 -42.29 11.83 -15.10
C ARG A 102 -42.42 13.14 -14.32
N ARG A 103 -41.65 13.27 -13.22
CA ARG A 103 -41.68 14.45 -12.34
C ARG A 103 -40.45 15.32 -12.54
N ASN A 104 -40.67 16.62 -12.62
CA ASN A 104 -39.60 17.60 -12.50
C ASN A 104 -39.04 17.56 -11.07
N ALA A 105 -37.72 17.53 -10.94
CA ALA A 105 -37.08 17.43 -9.64
C ALA A 105 -35.65 17.96 -9.65
N ALA A 106 -35.24 18.49 -8.50
CA ALA A 106 -33.84 18.74 -8.19
C ALA A 106 -33.31 17.57 -7.36
N VAL A 107 -32.25 16.92 -7.83
CA VAL A 107 -31.56 15.85 -7.11
C VAL A 107 -30.29 16.43 -6.50
N LEU A 108 -30.23 16.42 -5.17
CA LEU A 108 -29.10 16.92 -4.40
C LEU A 108 -28.20 15.74 -4.02
N SER A 109 -26.89 15.84 -4.28
CA SER A 109 -25.91 14.83 -3.87
C SER A 109 -24.65 15.49 -3.34
N ASP A 110 -24.08 14.93 -2.28
CA ASP A 110 -22.81 15.39 -1.73
C ASP A 110 -21.56 14.74 -2.39
N SER A 111 -21.78 13.72 -3.22
CA SER A 111 -20.73 13.08 -4.01
C SER A 111 -20.40 13.88 -5.26
N ARG A 112 -19.53 14.88 -5.11
CA ARG A 112 -18.96 15.63 -6.24
C ARG A 112 -18.34 14.70 -7.29
N SER A 113 -17.66 13.64 -6.87
CA SER A 113 -17.06 12.66 -7.80
C SER A 113 -18.09 11.96 -8.68
N SER A 114 -19.27 11.61 -8.15
CA SER A 114 -20.33 10.99 -8.94
C SER A 114 -20.91 11.97 -9.95
N LEU A 115 -21.14 13.22 -9.54
CA LEU A 115 -21.65 14.29 -10.40
C LEU A 115 -20.66 14.63 -11.53
N ASP A 116 -19.38 14.78 -11.21
CA ASP A 116 -18.32 15.01 -12.19
C ASP A 116 -18.22 13.84 -13.18
N ALA A 117 -18.38 12.59 -12.71
CA ALA A 117 -18.38 11.42 -13.58
C ALA A 117 -19.57 11.39 -14.53
N ILE A 118 -20.75 11.81 -14.08
CA ILE A 118 -21.97 11.95 -14.90
C ILE A 118 -21.81 13.08 -15.92
N ALA A 119 -21.25 14.23 -15.54
CA ALA A 119 -21.04 15.34 -16.44
C ALA A 119 -19.91 15.10 -17.47
N GLY A 120 -18.82 14.43 -17.08
CA GLY A 120 -17.55 14.45 -17.80
C GLY A 120 -17.41 13.59 -19.07
N GLY A 121 -18.50 13.03 -19.60
CA GLY A 121 -18.59 12.18 -20.80
C GLY A 121 -17.83 10.84 -20.79
N ARG A 122 -16.72 10.73 -20.06
CA ARG A 122 -15.70 9.67 -20.21
C ARG A 122 -15.82 8.48 -19.28
N SER A 123 -16.74 8.51 -18.33
CA SER A 123 -16.92 7.39 -17.38
C SER A 123 -17.41 6.14 -18.12
N LEU A 124 -16.74 5.01 -17.88
CA LEU A 124 -17.14 3.67 -18.35
C LEU A 124 -17.96 2.91 -17.30
N ASP A 125 -18.32 3.56 -16.19
CA ASP A 125 -19.12 2.92 -15.15
C ASP A 125 -20.56 2.70 -15.65
N PRO A 126 -21.11 1.47 -15.58
CA PRO A 126 -22.45 1.17 -16.09
C PRO A 126 -23.55 1.98 -15.39
N GLN A 127 -23.37 2.35 -14.12
CA GLN A 127 -24.35 3.17 -13.41
C GLN A 127 -24.38 4.60 -13.97
N VAL A 128 -23.21 5.13 -14.38
CA VAL A 128 -23.14 6.46 -15.01
C VAL A 128 -23.81 6.44 -16.38
N ALA A 129 -23.62 5.37 -17.16
CA ALA A 129 -24.29 5.21 -18.44
C ALA A 129 -25.83 5.18 -18.27
N GLU A 130 -26.35 4.42 -17.30
CA GLU A 130 -27.78 4.35 -17.01
C GLU A 130 -28.36 5.70 -16.55
N ILE A 131 -27.65 6.42 -15.66
CA ILE A 131 -28.07 7.76 -15.23
C ILE A 131 -28.18 8.71 -16.43
N ARG A 132 -27.18 8.73 -17.30
CA ARG A 132 -27.19 9.59 -18.50
C ARG A 132 -28.34 9.25 -19.42
N GLN A 133 -28.55 7.97 -19.70
CA GLN A 133 -29.64 7.51 -20.55
C GLN A 133 -31.00 7.97 -20.01
N ASN A 134 -31.24 7.84 -18.70
CA ASN A 134 -32.49 8.29 -18.09
C ASN A 134 -32.65 9.82 -18.11
N LEU A 135 -31.57 10.57 -17.93
CA LEU A 135 -31.59 12.03 -18.02
C LEU A 135 -31.89 12.50 -19.45
N GLU A 136 -31.32 11.84 -20.45
CA GLU A 136 -31.57 12.09 -21.87
C GLU A 136 -33.02 11.76 -22.23
N GLU A 137 -33.54 10.60 -21.81
CA GLU A 137 -34.95 10.23 -21.98
C GLU A 137 -35.88 11.27 -21.33
N CYS A 138 -35.56 11.73 -20.10
CA CYS A 138 -36.35 12.78 -19.45
C CYS A 138 -36.34 14.07 -20.25
N HIS A 139 -35.18 14.49 -20.75
CA HIS A 139 -35.03 15.70 -21.55
C HIS A 139 -35.88 15.65 -22.83
N GLU A 140 -35.81 14.54 -23.57
CA GLU A 140 -36.61 14.32 -24.79
C GLU A 140 -38.12 14.35 -24.52
N ASN A 141 -38.53 13.93 -23.32
CA ASN A 141 -39.93 13.92 -22.88
C ASN A 141 -40.37 15.20 -22.16
N GLY A 142 -39.55 16.27 -22.15
CA GLY A 142 -39.87 17.54 -21.49
C GLY A 142 -39.88 17.49 -19.96
N ILE A 143 -39.30 16.46 -19.36
CA ILE A 143 -39.17 16.29 -17.91
C ILE A 143 -37.81 16.87 -17.48
N LYS A 144 -37.83 17.79 -16.52
CA LYS A 144 -36.63 18.48 -16.03
C LYS A 144 -36.13 17.84 -14.73
N ILE A 145 -35.08 17.02 -14.85
CA ILE A 145 -34.32 16.51 -13.71
C ILE A 145 -32.95 17.20 -13.69
N GLU A 146 -32.66 17.95 -12.64
CA GLU A 146 -31.40 18.67 -12.47
C GLU A 146 -30.61 18.10 -11.30
N LEU A 147 -29.31 17.85 -11.50
CA LEU A 147 -28.42 17.34 -10.47
C LEU A 147 -27.61 18.50 -9.86
N PHE A 148 -27.57 18.60 -8.54
CA PHE A 148 -26.81 19.62 -7.82
C PHE A 148 -25.88 19.01 -6.79
N TRP A 149 -24.71 19.63 -6.65
CA TRP A 149 -23.79 19.30 -5.57
C TRP A 149 -24.16 20.07 -4.30
N VAL A 150 -24.25 19.36 -3.19
CA VAL A 150 -24.39 19.94 -1.85
C VAL A 150 -23.19 19.55 -0.99
N LYS A 151 -22.89 20.35 0.04
CA LYS A 151 -21.80 20.01 0.95
C LYS A 151 -22.27 18.95 1.94
N ALA A 152 -21.49 17.90 2.14
CA ALA A 152 -21.76 16.90 3.17
C ALA A 152 -21.76 17.53 4.58
N HIS A 153 -22.61 17.03 5.47
CA HIS A 153 -22.63 17.32 6.92
C HIS A 153 -22.77 18.80 7.30
N VAL A 154 -23.59 19.55 6.56
CA VAL A 154 -23.91 20.96 6.89
C VAL A 154 -25.32 21.17 7.43
N GLY A 155 -25.99 20.12 7.95
CA GLY A 155 -27.34 20.26 8.50
C GLY A 155 -28.46 20.16 7.46
N THR A 156 -28.20 19.66 6.24
CA THR A 156 -29.25 19.45 5.25
C THR A 156 -30.04 18.20 5.62
N THR A 157 -31.24 18.37 6.18
CA THR A 157 -32.08 17.29 6.73
C THR A 157 -32.21 16.08 5.79
N GLY A 158 -32.45 16.32 4.50
CA GLY A 158 -32.56 15.24 3.51
C GLY A 158 -31.26 14.46 3.29
N ASN A 159 -30.11 15.13 3.29
CA ASN A 159 -28.80 14.47 3.15
C ASN A 159 -28.49 13.62 4.39
N GLU A 160 -28.73 14.17 5.59
CA GLU A 160 -28.49 13.46 6.84
C GLU A 160 -29.39 12.23 6.99
N MET A 161 -30.64 12.33 6.53
CA MET A 161 -31.55 11.19 6.48
C MET A 161 -31.07 10.12 5.48
N ALA A 162 -30.63 10.53 4.28
CA ALA A 162 -30.07 9.59 3.31
C ALA A 162 -28.82 8.87 3.86
N ASP A 163 -27.91 9.58 4.53
CA ASP A 163 -26.74 9.00 5.19
C ASP A 163 -27.12 7.98 6.28
N ALA A 164 -28.11 8.32 7.11
CA ALA A 164 -28.62 7.44 8.15
C ALA A 164 -29.20 6.15 7.56
N LEU A 165 -30.04 6.26 6.53
CA LEU A 165 -30.65 5.14 5.82
C LEU A 165 -29.62 4.26 5.08
N ALA A 166 -28.60 4.87 4.49
CA ALA A 166 -27.49 4.15 3.88
C ALA A 166 -26.73 3.33 4.94
N GLY A 167 -26.48 3.91 6.11
CA GLY A 167 -25.88 3.21 7.25
C GLY A 167 -26.76 2.08 7.79
N GLU A 168 -28.08 2.27 7.83
CA GLU A 168 -29.02 1.20 8.21
C GLU A 168 -29.01 0.04 7.22
N ALA A 169 -28.99 0.31 5.92
CA ALA A 169 -28.99 -0.73 4.89
C ALA A 169 -27.80 -1.69 5.03
N VAL A 170 -26.67 -1.24 5.57
CA VAL A 170 -25.51 -2.08 5.86
C VAL A 170 -25.77 -3.03 7.03
N ARG A 171 -26.47 -2.55 8.08
CA ARG A 171 -26.74 -3.29 9.32
C ARG A 171 -27.88 -4.30 9.15
N GLU A 172 -28.79 -4.06 8.22
CA GLU A 172 -29.97 -4.89 8.01
C GLU A 172 -29.59 -6.28 7.44
N THR A 173 -29.90 -7.34 8.18
CA THR A 173 -29.64 -8.73 7.79
C THR A 173 -30.83 -9.30 7.00
N GLY A 174 -30.55 -10.03 5.92
CA GLY A 174 -31.59 -10.66 5.09
C GLY A 174 -32.13 -9.79 3.95
N THR A 175 -31.74 -8.52 3.87
CA THR A 175 -32.09 -7.64 2.75
C THR A 175 -31.35 -8.05 1.48
N ARG A 176 -32.06 -8.12 0.35
CA ARG A 176 -31.48 -8.44 -0.96
C ARG A 176 -30.40 -7.42 -1.34
N ILE A 177 -29.24 -7.92 -1.78
CA ILE A 177 -28.18 -7.07 -2.33
C ILE A 177 -28.66 -6.46 -3.66
N GLY A 178 -28.70 -5.12 -3.73
CA GLY A 178 -29.18 -4.38 -4.91
C GLY A 178 -28.10 -4.02 -5.92
N TYR A 179 -26.82 -4.19 -5.60
CA TYR A 179 -25.73 -3.99 -6.55
C TYR A 179 -24.52 -4.88 -6.22
N VAL A 180 -24.00 -5.57 -7.24
CA VAL A 180 -22.99 -6.64 -7.12
C VAL A 180 -21.81 -6.50 -8.07
N ALA A 181 -21.70 -5.40 -8.82
CA ALA A 181 -20.58 -5.26 -9.76
C ALA A 181 -19.27 -4.98 -9.01
N TYR A 182 -18.23 -5.74 -9.34
CA TYR A 182 -16.91 -5.55 -8.73
C TYR A 182 -16.28 -4.23 -9.16
N PRO A 183 -15.79 -3.40 -8.22
CA PRO A 183 -14.98 -2.24 -8.59
C PRO A 183 -13.65 -2.70 -9.19
N LEU A 184 -13.17 -2.00 -10.22
CA LEU A 184 -11.90 -2.33 -10.88
C LEU A 184 -10.71 -2.32 -9.91
N SER A 185 -10.73 -1.43 -8.93
CA SER A 185 -9.72 -1.38 -7.86
C SER A 185 -9.69 -2.66 -7.02
N TYR A 186 -10.85 -3.26 -6.76
CA TYR A 186 -10.95 -4.54 -6.05
C TYR A 186 -10.40 -5.69 -6.89
N LEU A 187 -10.77 -5.77 -8.17
CA LEU A 187 -10.23 -6.79 -9.07
C LEU A 187 -8.70 -6.69 -9.19
N ARG A 188 -8.17 -5.48 -9.42
CA ARG A 188 -6.72 -5.23 -9.47
C ARG A 188 -6.01 -5.67 -8.19
N ARG A 189 -6.63 -5.39 -7.02
CA ARG A 189 -6.10 -5.83 -5.72
C ARG A 189 -6.08 -7.35 -5.62
N LEU A 190 -7.17 -8.04 -5.95
CA LEU A 190 -7.24 -9.50 -5.91
C LEU A 190 -6.21 -10.14 -6.86
N THR A 191 -6.09 -9.64 -8.09
CA THR A 191 -5.07 -10.09 -9.04
C THR A 191 -3.68 -9.90 -8.44
N ARG A 192 -3.39 -8.74 -7.85
CA ARG A 192 -2.08 -8.47 -7.24
C ARG A 192 -1.78 -9.43 -6.09
N LEU A 193 -2.75 -9.70 -5.22
CA LEU A 193 -2.61 -10.66 -4.12
C LEU A 193 -2.31 -12.05 -4.67
N LYS A 194 -3.07 -12.51 -5.67
CA LYS A 194 -2.84 -13.82 -6.28
C LYS A 194 -1.46 -13.91 -6.93
N THR A 195 -1.01 -12.87 -7.63
CA THR A 195 0.34 -12.83 -8.21
C THR A 195 1.43 -12.89 -7.13
N LEU A 196 1.23 -12.21 -6.00
CA LEU A 196 2.16 -12.26 -4.87
C LEU A 196 2.22 -13.66 -4.25
N ASP A 197 1.07 -14.29 -4.02
CA ASP A 197 1.00 -15.64 -3.45
C ASP A 197 1.67 -16.66 -4.36
N THR A 198 1.33 -16.65 -5.66
CA THR A 198 1.96 -17.56 -6.63
C THR A 198 3.47 -17.31 -6.76
N TRP A 199 3.92 -16.06 -6.67
CA TRP A 199 5.35 -15.78 -6.66
C TRP A 199 6.01 -16.30 -5.38
N ASN A 200 5.37 -16.12 -4.22
CA ASN A 200 5.87 -16.61 -2.95
C ASN A 200 5.95 -18.14 -2.90
N GLU A 201 4.92 -18.85 -3.38
CA GLU A 201 4.91 -20.31 -3.51
C GLU A 201 6.11 -20.80 -4.35
N ARG A 202 6.32 -20.21 -5.52
CA ARG A 202 7.47 -20.53 -6.39
C ARG A 202 8.81 -20.21 -5.73
N TYR A 203 8.89 -19.06 -5.06
CA TYR A 203 10.09 -18.62 -4.39
C TYR A 203 10.44 -19.57 -3.25
N VAL A 204 9.53 -19.81 -2.30
CA VAL A 204 9.76 -20.67 -1.13
C VAL A 204 10.03 -22.12 -1.55
N GLY A 205 9.19 -22.68 -2.42
CA GLY A 205 9.27 -24.08 -2.85
C GLY A 205 10.35 -24.39 -3.89
N GLY A 206 10.92 -23.39 -4.56
CA GLY A 206 11.97 -23.60 -5.57
C GLY A 206 13.33 -23.98 -4.96
N GLU A 207 14.16 -24.69 -5.70
CA GLU A 207 15.50 -25.09 -5.24
C GLU A 207 16.56 -23.98 -5.40
N THR A 208 16.23 -22.92 -6.16
CA THR A 208 17.13 -21.82 -6.47
C THR A 208 17.12 -20.72 -5.39
N ALA A 209 18.06 -19.77 -5.51
CA ALA A 209 18.17 -18.61 -4.63
C ALA A 209 18.42 -18.95 -3.14
N SER A 210 19.10 -20.06 -2.87
CA SER A 210 19.40 -20.54 -1.51
C SER A 210 20.12 -19.50 -0.64
N VAL A 211 20.98 -18.67 -1.23
CA VAL A 211 21.64 -17.55 -0.55
C VAL A 211 20.65 -16.43 -0.22
N THR A 212 19.86 -15.98 -1.21
CA THR A 212 18.83 -14.95 -1.01
C THR A 212 17.82 -15.34 0.07
N LYS A 213 17.44 -16.62 0.12
CA LYS A 213 16.49 -17.17 1.11
C LYS A 213 16.96 -17.10 2.55
N MET A 214 18.26 -16.97 2.81
CA MET A 214 18.77 -16.76 4.16
C MET A 214 18.39 -15.39 4.71
N PHE A 215 18.33 -14.39 3.82
CA PHE A 215 18.02 -13.00 4.16
C PHE A 215 16.54 -12.66 3.98
N PHE A 216 15.90 -13.30 2.99
CA PHE A 216 14.49 -13.09 2.69
C PHE A 216 13.77 -14.43 2.64
N LYS A 217 13.14 -14.82 3.74
CA LYS A 217 12.48 -16.13 3.87
C LYS A 217 11.26 -16.27 2.95
N ASP A 218 10.58 -15.17 2.66
CA ASP A 218 9.43 -15.10 1.77
C ASP A 218 9.55 -13.92 0.76
N ALA A 219 8.96 -14.10 -0.42
CA ALA A 219 9.06 -13.12 -1.51
C ALA A 219 8.31 -11.82 -1.20
N ASN A 220 7.28 -11.87 -0.36
CA ASN A 220 6.47 -10.70 0.00
C ASN A 220 7.28 -9.74 0.88
N ALA A 221 7.98 -10.26 1.90
CA ALA A 221 8.90 -9.51 2.74
C ALA A 221 10.07 -8.97 1.91
N ALA A 222 10.65 -9.79 1.03
CA ALA A 222 11.71 -9.35 0.11
C ALA A 222 11.27 -8.13 -0.72
N TYR A 223 10.10 -8.20 -1.35
CA TYR A 223 9.56 -7.13 -2.18
C TYR A 223 9.32 -5.84 -1.39
N LYS A 224 8.79 -5.93 -0.17
CA LYS A 224 8.60 -4.76 0.70
C LYS A 224 9.94 -4.09 1.02
N GLN A 225 10.97 -4.87 1.35
CA GLN A 225 12.29 -4.33 1.66
C GLN A 225 12.92 -3.70 0.42
N ILE A 226 12.98 -4.40 -0.71
CA ILE A 226 13.60 -3.93 -1.95
C ILE A 226 12.89 -2.69 -2.53
N LYS A 227 11.55 -2.62 -2.44
CA LYS A 227 10.80 -1.47 -2.95
C LYS A 227 11.06 -0.20 -2.13
N THR A 228 11.31 -0.34 -0.83
CA THR A 228 11.46 0.81 0.08
C THR A 228 12.90 1.19 0.35
N ARG A 229 13.86 0.31 0.01
CA ARG A 229 15.26 0.45 0.39
C ARG A 229 16.16 0.12 -0.79
N ARG A 230 17.19 0.95 -1.00
CA ARG A 230 18.29 0.64 -1.92
C ARG A 230 19.37 -0.15 -1.18
N PHE A 231 19.91 -1.18 -1.82
CA PHE A 231 21.06 -1.93 -1.34
C PHE A 231 22.33 -1.45 -2.04
N ALA A 232 23.43 -1.35 -1.31
CA ALA A 232 24.73 -1.08 -1.90
C ALA A 232 25.18 -2.27 -2.79
N PRO A 233 26.04 -2.04 -3.80
CA PRO A 233 26.52 -3.11 -4.68
C PRO A 233 27.11 -4.31 -3.94
N ASP A 234 27.90 -4.07 -2.89
CA ASP A 234 28.52 -5.14 -2.10
C ASP A 234 27.48 -5.98 -1.35
N MET A 235 26.44 -5.33 -0.83
CA MET A 235 25.33 -6.04 -0.22
C MET A 235 24.54 -6.83 -1.26
N ALA A 236 24.34 -6.31 -2.47
CA ALA A 236 23.69 -7.03 -3.55
C ALA A 236 24.47 -8.30 -3.94
N GLN A 237 25.81 -8.25 -3.95
CA GLN A 237 26.66 -9.44 -4.18
C GLN A 237 26.42 -10.49 -3.10
N ILE A 238 26.40 -10.09 -1.82
CA ILE A 238 26.12 -10.99 -0.69
C ILE A 238 24.72 -11.59 -0.79
N LEU A 239 23.69 -10.78 -1.04
CA LEU A 239 22.29 -11.21 -1.10
C LEU A 239 22.01 -12.20 -2.25
N THR A 240 22.76 -12.10 -3.35
CA THR A 240 22.58 -12.94 -4.54
C THR A 240 23.56 -14.11 -4.58
N GLY A 241 24.66 -14.04 -3.83
CA GLY A 241 25.80 -14.95 -4.00
C GLY A 241 26.57 -14.73 -5.30
N HIS A 242 26.33 -13.62 -6.00
CA HIS A 242 26.97 -13.27 -7.27
C HIS A 242 27.97 -12.16 -7.05
N GLY A 243 29.24 -12.53 -6.97
CA GLY A 243 30.34 -11.60 -6.69
C GLY A 243 31.67 -12.32 -6.82
N ALA A 244 32.75 -11.69 -6.38
CA ALA A 244 34.09 -12.27 -6.42
C ALA A 244 34.32 -13.39 -5.38
N PHE A 245 33.32 -14.24 -5.12
CA PHE A 245 33.41 -15.40 -4.21
C PHE A 245 33.99 -16.59 -4.96
N GLY A 246 34.95 -17.31 -4.35
CA GLY A 246 35.65 -18.43 -4.98
C GLY A 246 34.71 -19.48 -5.57
N HIS A 247 33.67 -19.88 -4.84
CA HIS A 247 32.65 -20.81 -5.34
C HIS A 247 31.93 -20.30 -6.61
N TYR A 248 31.54 -19.01 -6.63
CA TYR A 248 30.86 -18.41 -7.78
C TYR A 248 31.79 -18.28 -8.99
N LEU A 249 33.02 -17.81 -8.79
CA LEU A 249 34.02 -17.66 -9.84
C LEU A 249 34.42 -19.01 -10.46
N HIS A 250 34.58 -20.05 -9.63
CA HIS A 250 34.85 -21.40 -10.11
C HIS A 250 33.70 -21.96 -10.95
N ARG A 251 32.44 -21.75 -10.51
CA ARG A 251 31.25 -22.12 -11.30
C ARG A 251 31.22 -21.42 -12.68
N LEU A 252 31.72 -20.18 -12.76
CA LEU A 252 31.87 -19.45 -14.01
C LEU A 252 33.14 -19.80 -14.79
N LYS A 253 33.96 -20.75 -14.30
CA LYS A 253 35.26 -21.15 -14.89
C LYS A 253 36.29 -20.01 -14.94
N LEU A 254 36.16 -19.03 -14.05
CA LEU A 254 37.10 -17.90 -13.88
C LEU A 254 38.14 -18.16 -12.79
N LYS A 255 37.99 -19.24 -12.03
CA LYS A 255 38.90 -19.68 -10.99
C LYS A 255 39.03 -21.20 -11.03
N THR A 256 40.22 -21.72 -10.78
CA THR A 256 40.52 -23.17 -10.88
C THR A 256 40.00 -23.99 -9.71
N SER A 257 39.82 -23.37 -8.53
CA SER A 257 39.31 -24.03 -7.33
C SER A 257 38.27 -23.15 -6.60
N PRO A 258 37.15 -23.72 -6.13
CA PRO A 258 36.17 -22.99 -5.33
C PRO A 258 36.65 -22.72 -3.89
N ALA A 259 37.77 -23.33 -3.47
CA ALA A 259 38.21 -23.35 -2.09
C ALA A 259 38.47 -21.96 -1.49
N CYS A 260 38.21 -21.85 -0.19
CA CYS A 260 38.51 -20.70 0.63
C CYS A 260 39.98 -20.73 1.06
N ASP A 261 40.58 -19.56 1.24
CA ASP A 261 41.96 -19.44 1.68
C ASP A 261 42.16 -19.68 3.18
N CYS A 262 41.09 -19.81 3.96
CA CYS A 262 41.18 -20.26 5.34
C CYS A 262 41.27 -21.79 5.48
N ASP A 263 40.80 -22.54 4.48
CA ASP A 263 40.79 -24.01 4.45
C ASP A 263 40.58 -24.51 3.02
N ASP A 264 41.57 -25.22 2.47
CA ASP A 264 41.57 -25.71 1.10
C ASP A 264 40.50 -26.81 0.83
N ARG A 265 39.85 -27.33 1.89
CA ARG A 265 38.77 -28.31 1.79
C ARG A 265 37.37 -27.71 1.78
N THR A 266 37.25 -26.41 2.05
CA THR A 266 35.95 -25.74 2.19
C THR A 266 35.75 -24.72 1.08
N ASP A 267 34.63 -24.81 0.36
CA ASP A 267 34.28 -23.86 -0.69
C ASP A 267 34.04 -22.44 -0.12
N GLN A 268 34.58 -21.43 -0.82
CA GLN A 268 34.37 -20.02 -0.49
C GLN A 268 32.98 -19.55 -0.92
N THR A 269 31.96 -20.00 -0.19
CA THR A 269 30.56 -19.59 -0.34
C THR A 269 30.24 -18.38 0.54
N VAL A 270 29.17 -17.64 0.21
CA VAL A 270 28.68 -16.53 1.06
C VAL A 270 28.34 -17.01 2.47
N VAL A 271 27.72 -18.18 2.60
CA VAL A 271 27.38 -18.78 3.91
C VAL A 271 28.64 -18.99 4.74
N HIS A 272 29.64 -19.65 4.16
CA HIS A 272 30.90 -19.89 4.83
C HIS A 272 31.54 -18.57 5.26
N LEU A 273 31.66 -17.58 4.37
CA LEU A 273 32.26 -16.29 4.67
C LEU A 273 31.56 -15.56 5.83
N LEU A 274 30.23 -15.59 5.86
CA LEU A 274 29.43 -14.93 6.88
C LEU A 274 29.46 -15.68 8.22
N VAL A 275 29.31 -17.01 8.22
CA VAL A 275 28.97 -17.78 9.42
C VAL A 275 30.14 -18.60 9.97
N ASP A 276 31.03 -19.11 9.12
CA ASP A 276 31.99 -20.16 9.52
C ASP A 276 33.46 -19.75 9.34
N CYS A 277 33.76 -18.87 8.38
CA CYS A 277 35.11 -18.58 7.93
C CYS A 277 35.99 -18.01 9.04
N ALA A 278 37.14 -18.65 9.29
CA ALA A 278 38.09 -18.23 10.31
C ALA A 278 38.67 -16.84 10.04
N ASN A 279 38.88 -16.48 8.77
CA ASN A 279 39.39 -15.17 8.37
C ASN A 279 38.47 -14.01 8.83
N PHE A 280 37.18 -14.27 8.99
CA PHE A 280 36.20 -13.29 9.44
C PHE A 280 35.71 -13.53 10.88
N GLY A 281 36.33 -14.45 11.62
CA GLY A 281 35.91 -14.82 12.98
C GLY A 281 35.85 -13.62 13.92
N ARG A 282 36.91 -12.79 13.94
CA ARG A 282 36.95 -11.60 14.79
C ARG A 282 35.87 -10.58 14.41
N ALA A 283 35.75 -10.25 13.12
CA ALA A 283 34.76 -9.29 12.65
C ALA A 283 33.31 -9.77 12.86
N ARG A 284 33.08 -11.08 12.80
CA ARG A 284 31.81 -11.71 13.17
C ARG A 284 31.55 -11.58 14.66
N CYS A 285 32.50 -11.91 15.54
CA CYS A 285 32.33 -11.73 16.99
C CYS A 285 32.06 -10.26 17.37
N ASP A 286 32.77 -9.31 16.75
CA ASP A 286 32.53 -7.88 16.97
C ASP A 286 31.08 -7.49 16.60
N LEU A 287 30.58 -8.00 15.46
CA LEU A 287 29.19 -7.80 15.04
C LEU A 287 28.19 -8.41 16.03
N GLU A 288 28.42 -9.65 16.46
CA GLU A 288 27.53 -10.35 17.41
C GLU A 288 27.46 -9.63 18.75
N LEU A 289 28.58 -9.10 19.23
CA LEU A 289 28.65 -8.28 20.45
C LEU A 289 27.94 -6.93 20.29
N GLU A 290 28.08 -6.28 19.13
CA GLU A 290 27.44 -4.99 18.86
C GLU A 290 25.91 -5.12 18.76
N THR A 291 25.41 -6.19 18.12
CA THR A 291 23.97 -6.36 17.89
C THR A 291 23.28 -7.21 18.96
N GLY A 292 24.03 -7.95 19.78
CA GLY A 292 23.46 -8.93 20.70
C GLY A 292 22.80 -10.11 20.00
N MET A 293 23.06 -10.32 18.70
CA MET A 293 22.46 -11.36 17.88
C MET A 293 23.54 -12.26 17.30
N ARG A 294 23.32 -13.57 17.34
CA ARG A 294 24.24 -14.54 16.75
C ARG A 294 24.16 -14.53 15.22
N VAL A 295 25.31 -14.43 14.55
CA VAL A 295 25.42 -14.56 13.10
C VAL A 295 25.28 -16.03 12.74
N SER A 296 24.11 -16.41 12.25
CA SER A 296 23.79 -17.77 11.86
C SER A 296 22.91 -17.76 10.61
N ARG A 297 22.85 -18.90 9.91
CA ARG A 297 22.06 -19.04 8.68
C ARG A 297 20.59 -18.62 8.84
N ASP A 298 20.00 -18.88 10.00
CA ASP A 298 18.63 -18.52 10.29
C ASP A 298 18.47 -17.10 10.84
N GLY A 299 19.47 -16.58 11.57
CA GLY A 299 19.45 -15.23 12.14
C GLY A 299 19.73 -14.10 11.15
N LEU A 300 20.25 -14.38 9.94
CA LEU A 300 20.59 -13.34 8.96
C LEU A 300 19.38 -12.51 8.48
N SER A 301 18.19 -13.12 8.43
CA SER A 301 16.94 -12.41 8.09
C SER A 301 16.61 -11.33 9.12
N ASP A 302 16.67 -11.70 10.40
CA ASP A 302 16.35 -10.80 11.51
C ASP A 302 17.43 -9.72 11.65
N MET A 303 18.70 -10.08 11.51
CA MET A 303 19.80 -9.11 11.47
C MET A 303 19.64 -8.09 10.33
N LEU A 304 19.17 -8.52 9.15
CA LEU A 304 18.92 -7.61 8.03
C LEU A 304 17.76 -6.65 8.32
N LEU A 305 16.76 -7.09 9.08
CA LEU A 305 15.61 -6.27 9.45
C LEU A 305 15.95 -5.27 10.55
N GLU A 306 16.66 -5.71 11.60
CA GLU A 306 16.87 -4.97 12.85
C GLU A 306 18.22 -4.25 12.90
N HIS A 307 19.29 -4.85 12.37
CA HIS A 307 20.68 -4.37 12.49
C HIS A 307 21.36 -4.21 11.13
N ARG A 308 20.59 -3.78 10.13
CA ARG A 308 21.04 -3.67 8.73
C ARG A 308 22.38 -2.96 8.56
N SER A 309 22.56 -1.82 9.22
CA SER A 309 23.73 -0.98 8.99
C SER A 309 25.03 -1.66 9.46
N GLN A 310 24.95 -2.41 10.55
CA GLN A 310 26.04 -3.21 11.10
C GLN A 310 26.33 -4.40 10.19
N LEU A 311 25.29 -5.10 9.75
CA LEU A 311 25.40 -6.22 8.82
C LEU A 311 26.02 -5.76 7.49
N GLU A 312 25.60 -4.63 6.92
CA GLU A 312 26.16 -4.09 5.68
C GLU A 312 27.65 -3.74 5.81
N LYS A 313 28.09 -3.18 6.95
CA LYS A 313 29.51 -2.93 7.21
C LYS A 313 30.32 -4.22 7.28
N PHE A 314 29.77 -5.27 7.89
CA PHE A 314 30.42 -6.58 7.94
C PHE A 314 30.52 -7.21 6.54
N CYS A 315 29.43 -7.17 5.77
CA CYS A 315 29.38 -7.61 4.39
C CYS A 315 30.38 -6.88 3.48
N ASP A 316 30.50 -5.56 3.60
CA ASP A 316 31.46 -4.73 2.86
C ASP A 316 32.91 -5.18 3.12
N LYS A 317 33.29 -5.45 4.39
CA LYS A 317 34.62 -6.00 4.73
C LYS A 317 34.89 -7.33 4.02
N ILE A 318 33.90 -8.23 3.99
CA ILE A 318 34.00 -9.53 3.32
C ILE A 318 34.21 -9.32 1.81
N VAL A 319 33.34 -8.54 1.18
CA VAL A 319 33.36 -8.31 -0.28
C VAL A 319 34.68 -7.70 -0.71
N ARG A 320 35.18 -6.67 -0.01
CA ARG A 320 36.48 -6.08 -0.31
C ARG A 320 37.63 -7.08 -0.21
N TYR A 321 37.63 -7.90 0.84
CA TYR A 321 38.66 -8.93 1.02
C TYR A 321 38.66 -9.95 -0.12
N VAL A 322 37.50 -10.54 -0.45
CA VAL A 322 37.41 -11.57 -1.49
C VAL A 322 37.66 -11.01 -2.88
N THR A 323 37.19 -9.79 -3.17
CA THR A 323 37.50 -9.09 -4.42
C THR A 323 38.99 -8.89 -4.56
N HIS A 324 39.69 -8.40 -3.54
CA HIS A 324 41.13 -8.24 -3.59
C HIS A 324 41.84 -9.59 -3.79
N LYS A 325 41.55 -10.59 -2.95
CA LYS A 325 42.22 -11.89 -2.97
C LYS A 325 42.01 -12.64 -4.28
N ASN A 326 40.78 -12.69 -4.77
CA ASN A 326 40.45 -13.44 -5.98
C ASN A 326 40.80 -12.67 -7.27
N SER A 327 40.96 -11.34 -7.23
CA SER A 327 41.53 -10.59 -8.36
C SER A 327 43.04 -10.83 -8.53
N THR A 328 43.75 -11.17 -7.45
CA THR A 328 45.22 -11.32 -7.46
C THR A 328 45.72 -12.72 -7.81
N ARG A 329 44.90 -13.77 -7.66
CA ARG A 329 45.38 -15.17 -7.67
C ARG A 329 45.30 -15.88 -9.03
N ASP A 330 44.50 -15.42 -9.99
CA ASP A 330 44.35 -16.08 -11.30
C ASP A 330 44.49 -15.14 -12.53
N ASN A 331 44.71 -13.84 -12.32
CA ASN A 331 44.86 -12.86 -13.41
C ASN A 331 46.31 -12.67 -13.92
N ALA A 332 47.20 -13.63 -13.70
CA ALA A 332 48.50 -13.63 -14.39
C ALA A 332 48.37 -13.81 -15.92
N GLY A 333 47.16 -14.07 -16.44
CA GLY A 333 46.89 -14.19 -17.89
C GLY A 333 45.79 -13.28 -18.47
N VAL A 334 45.02 -12.54 -17.66
CA VAL A 334 43.88 -11.72 -18.15
C VAL A 334 43.78 -10.38 -17.41
N ALA A 335 44.91 -9.68 -17.30
CA ALA A 335 44.92 -8.31 -16.80
C ALA A 335 44.46 -7.34 -17.89
N GLY A 336 43.16 -7.17 -18.06
CA GLY A 336 42.64 -6.11 -18.93
C GLY A 336 41.16 -6.20 -19.26
N GLN A 337 40.26 -6.13 -18.27
CA GLN A 337 38.85 -5.78 -18.48
C GLN A 337 38.05 -5.70 -17.16
N TRP A 338 38.47 -4.86 -16.22
CA TRP A 338 37.59 -4.46 -15.11
C TRP A 338 37.75 -2.97 -14.84
N ALA A 339 37.23 -2.15 -15.76
CA ALA A 339 36.78 -0.81 -15.43
C ALA A 339 35.28 -0.89 -15.10
N PRO A 340 34.79 -0.23 -14.03
CA PRO A 340 33.38 -0.27 -13.67
C PRO A 340 32.59 0.62 -14.64
N THR A 341 32.01 0.03 -15.68
CA THR A 341 30.96 0.71 -16.44
C THR A 341 29.66 0.60 -15.66
N HIS A 342 29.16 1.77 -15.24
CA HIS A 342 27.86 2.02 -14.67
C HIS A 342 26.75 1.13 -15.24
N LEU A 343 26.01 0.47 -14.35
CA LEU A 343 24.61 0.07 -14.52
C LEU A 343 23.86 0.34 -13.22
#